data_AF-A0A176S0T8-F1
#
_entry.id   AF-A0A176S0T8-F1
#
_cell.length_a   1.000
_cell.length_b   1.000
_cell.length_c   1.000
_cell.angle_alpha   90.00
_cell.angle_beta   90.00
_cell.angle_gamma   90.00
#
_symmetry.space_group_name_H-M   'P 1'
#
loop_
_entity.id
_entity.type
_entity.pdbx_description
1 polymer ?
#
loop_
_entity_poly.entity_id
_entity_poly.type
_entity_poly.pdbx_seq_one_letter_code
_entity_poly.pdbx_strand_id
1 'polypeptide(L)'
;MLVEMGEIELISSETLLFELQKTPNIQRKRYVLNVLNKGKFFIPLNDEIKKRAKALNTIGIKPVDALHLACAEAAGADYFCTCDDRFLKKAKELKDNQTTAVSPLELIEEFDT
;
A
#
# COMPACT_ATOMS: atom_id res chain seq x y z
N MET A 1 -8.76 -0.80 -15.99
CA MET A 1 -10.22 -0.60 -15.81
C MET A 1 -10.51 0.34 -14.65
N LEU A 2 -10.66 -0.05 -13.38
CA LEU A 2 -11.12 0.86 -12.31
C LEU A 2 -10.32 2.18 -12.18
N VAL A 3 -8.99 2.11 -12.08
CA VAL A 3 -8.11 3.32 -12.03
C VAL A 3 -8.22 4.15 -13.30
N GLU A 4 -8.32 3.50 -14.47
CA GLU A 4 -8.37 4.19 -15.77
C GLU A 4 -9.75 4.78 -16.05
N MET A 5 -10.80 4.23 -15.44
CA MET A 5 -12.17 4.72 -15.46
C MET A 5 -12.37 5.86 -14.44
N GLY A 6 -11.40 6.10 -13.56
CA GLY A 6 -11.46 7.14 -12.52
C GLY A 6 -12.33 6.77 -11.33
N GLU A 7 -12.71 5.49 -11.20
CA GLU A 7 -13.53 5.00 -10.08
C GLU A 7 -12.70 4.85 -8.80
N ILE A 8 -11.40 4.61 -8.93
CA ILE A 8 -10.46 4.56 -7.82
C ILE A 8 -9.22 5.38 -8.09
N GLU A 9 -8.69 6.02 -7.05
CA GLU A 9 -7.46 6.79 -7.10
C GLU A 9 -6.31 5.94 -6.59
N LEU A 10 -5.32 5.67 -7.46
CA LEU A 10 -4.15 4.93 -7.06
C LEU A 10 -3.15 5.85 -6.34
N ILE A 11 -2.60 5.38 -5.22
CA ILE A 11 -1.55 6.08 -4.47
C ILE A 11 -0.24 5.34 -4.65
N SER A 12 0.82 6.07 -4.95
CA SER A 12 2.20 5.55 -5.03
C SER A 12 3.02 6.06 -3.84
N SER A 13 4.03 5.30 -3.41
CA SER A 13 4.91 5.66 -2.31
C SER A 13 6.38 5.45 -2.67
N GLU A 14 7.27 6.15 -1.95
CA GLU A 14 8.71 5.93 -2.06
C GLU A 14 9.11 4.49 -1.67
N THR A 15 8.36 3.83 -0.76
CA THR A 15 8.59 2.43 -0.41
C THR A 15 8.43 1.50 -1.62
N LEU A 16 7.43 1.74 -2.48
CA LEU A 16 7.26 0.98 -3.73
C LEU A 16 8.46 1.18 -4.68
N LEU A 17 9.00 2.40 -4.77
CA LEU A 17 10.19 2.67 -5.58
C LEU A 17 11.44 1.99 -5.01
N PHE A 18 11.58 1.95 -3.69
CA PHE A 18 12.67 1.25 -3.02
C PHE A 18 12.68 -0.26 -3.31
N GLU A 19 11.52 -0.92 -3.26
CA GLU A 19 11.40 -2.33 -3.64
C GLU A 19 11.68 -2.56 -5.12
N LEU A 20 11.17 -1.66 -5.97
CA LEU A 20 11.38 -1.70 -7.41
C LEU A 20 12.87 -1.65 -7.76
N GLN A 21 13.67 -0.82 -7.07
CA GLN A 21 15.12 -0.74 -7.28
C GLN A 21 15.80 -2.11 -7.12
N LYS A 22 15.30 -2.94 -6.19
CA LYS A 22 15.82 -4.29 -5.89
C LYS A 22 15.30 -5.39 -6.82
N THR A 23 14.33 -5.10 -7.68
CA THR A 23 13.79 -6.09 -8.63
C THR A 23 14.82 -6.37 -9.73
N PRO A 24 15.30 -7.61 -9.97
CA PRO A 24 16.29 -7.84 -11.03
C PRO A 24 15.69 -7.83 -12.45
N ASN A 25 14.39 -8.16 -12.57
CA ASN A 25 13.73 -8.30 -13.86
C ASN A 25 13.29 -6.94 -14.42
N ILE A 26 13.94 -6.52 -15.52
CA ILE A 26 13.68 -5.23 -16.19
C ILE A 26 12.25 -5.11 -16.71
N GLN A 27 11.66 -6.19 -17.24
CA GLN A 27 10.28 -6.16 -17.76
C GLN A 27 9.27 -5.95 -16.64
N ARG A 28 9.47 -6.63 -15.50
CA ARG A 28 8.65 -6.40 -14.29
C ARG A 28 8.84 -4.98 -13.77
N LYS A 29 10.07 -4.44 -13.77
CA LYS A 29 10.29 -3.04 -13.37
C LYS A 29 9.50 -2.06 -14.22
N ARG A 30 9.61 -2.19 -15.55
CA ARG A 30 8.92 -1.31 -16.49
C ARG A 30 7.41 -1.39 -16.34
N TYR A 31 6.87 -2.59 -16.17
CA TYR A 31 5.45 -2.78 -15.91
C TYR A 31 5.01 -2.07 -14.62
N VAL A 32 5.71 -2.29 -13.51
CA VAL A 32 5.36 -1.66 -12.23
C VAL A 32 5.47 -0.14 -12.31
N LEU A 33 6.53 0.40 -12.94
CA LEU A 33 6.65 1.86 -13.17
C LEU A 33 5.46 2.43 -13.94
N ASN A 34 5.02 1.75 -15.00
CA ASN A 34 3.85 2.17 -15.76
C ASN A 34 2.57 2.18 -14.91
N VAL A 35 2.45 1.26 -13.94
CA VAL A 35 1.33 1.26 -13.00
C VAL A 35 1.46 2.40 -11.99
N LEU A 36 2.63 2.59 -11.38
CA LEU A 36 2.87 3.66 -10.40
C LEU A 36 2.67 5.06 -11.01
N ASN A 37 3.03 5.24 -12.28
CA ASN A 37 2.81 6.50 -13.02
C ASN A 37 1.32 6.82 -13.26
N LYS A 38 0.41 5.86 -13.06
CA LYS A 38 -1.05 6.12 -13.05
C LYS A 38 -1.54 6.60 -11.69
N GLY A 39 -0.68 6.58 -10.67
CA GLY A 39 -1.01 7.07 -9.34
C GLY A 39 -1.28 8.57 -9.34
N LYS A 40 -2.35 8.98 -8.68
CA LYS A 40 -2.72 10.39 -8.54
C LYS A 40 -1.87 11.10 -7.49
N PHE A 41 -1.45 10.37 -6.47
CA PHE A 41 -0.64 10.89 -5.37
C PHE A 41 0.65 10.11 -5.20
N PHE A 42 1.71 10.81 -4.80
CA PHE A 42 2.99 10.22 -4.43
C PHE A 42 3.34 10.58 -2.99
N ILE A 43 3.67 9.58 -2.18
CA ILE A 43 3.97 9.72 -0.75
C ILE A 43 5.47 9.49 -0.51
N PRO A 44 6.26 10.56 -0.26
CA PRO A 44 7.65 10.43 0.14
C PRO A 44 7.75 9.95 1.59
N LEU A 45 8.83 9.24 1.92
CA LEU A 45 9.09 8.87 3.30
C LEU A 45 9.52 10.10 4.10
N ASN A 46 8.87 10.33 5.23
CA ASN A 46 9.26 11.32 6.23
C ASN A 46 9.42 10.66 7.60
N ASP A 47 9.81 11.44 8.60
CA ASP A 47 10.08 10.90 9.93
C ASP A 47 8.82 10.43 10.66
N GLU A 48 7.66 11.04 10.40
CA GLU A 48 6.37 10.58 10.96
C GLU A 48 5.95 9.22 10.38
N ILE A 49 6.08 9.02 9.06
CA ILE A 49 5.83 7.74 8.40
C ILE A 49 6.78 6.67 8.96
N LYS A 50 8.07 6.97 9.10
CA LYS A 50 9.04 6.04 9.69
C LYS A 50 8.71 5.72 11.15
N LYS A 51 8.24 6.69 11.93
CA LYS A 51 7.82 6.50 13.32
C LYS A 51 6.57 5.62 13.40
N ARG A 52 5.57 5.85 12.55
CA ARG A 52 4.38 4.99 12.45
C ARG A 52 4.74 3.58 12.02
N ALA A 53 5.60 3.41 11.03
CA ALA A 53 6.10 2.10 10.60
C ALA A 53 6.83 1.36 11.73
N LYS A 54 7.62 2.07 12.56
CA LYS A 54 8.22 1.47 13.76
C LYS A 54 7.18 1.01 14.77
N ALA A 55 6.13 1.81 15.03
CA ALA A 55 5.04 1.41 15.92
C ALA A 55 4.31 0.15 15.39
N LEU A 56 3.96 0.13 14.10
CA LEU A 56 3.37 -1.04 13.43
C LEU A 56 4.31 -2.27 13.49
N ASN A 57 5.62 -2.06 13.48
CA ASN A 57 6.58 -3.15 13.63
C ASN A 57 6.58 -3.76 15.03
N THR A 58 6.41 -2.96 16.09
CA THR A 58 6.39 -3.46 17.47
C THR A 58 5.25 -4.44 17.75
N ILE A 59 4.16 -4.35 16.99
CA ILE A 59 3.00 -5.25 17.06
C ILE A 59 3.08 -6.40 16.05
N GLY A 60 4.22 -6.55 15.37
CA GLY A 60 4.54 -7.73 14.57
C GLY A 60 4.31 -7.61 13.06
N ILE A 61 4.00 -6.43 12.53
CA ILE A 61 4.02 -6.19 11.06
C ILE A 61 5.47 -6.08 10.60
N LYS A 62 5.86 -6.74 9.50
CA LYS A 62 7.27 -6.72 9.06
C LYS A 62 7.69 -5.31 8.64
N PRO A 63 9.00 -4.96 8.69
CA PRO A 63 9.44 -3.57 8.50
C PRO A 63 9.01 -2.92 7.18
N VAL A 64 9.07 -3.65 6.06
CA VAL A 64 8.70 -3.12 4.74
C VAL A 64 7.18 -3.00 4.62
N ASP A 65 6.44 -4.03 5.05
CA ASP A 65 4.97 -3.99 5.06
C ASP A 65 4.43 -2.86 5.98
N ALA A 66 5.12 -2.60 7.10
CA ALA A 66 4.81 -1.52 8.01
C ALA A 66 5.05 -0.14 7.38
N LEU A 67 6.08 0.01 6.54
CA LEU A 67 6.30 1.24 5.77
C LEU A 67 5.20 1.44 4.73
N HIS A 68 4.81 0.38 4.01
CA HIS A 68 3.71 0.45 3.05
C HIS A 68 2.39 0.87 3.70
N LEU A 69 2.04 0.25 4.82
CA LEU A 69 0.83 0.61 5.57
C LEU A 69 0.90 2.04 6.11
N ALA A 70 2.03 2.46 6.69
CA ALA A 70 2.20 3.82 7.19
C ALA A 70 2.13 4.88 6.07
N CYS A 71 2.60 4.57 4.86
CA CYS A 71 2.44 5.45 3.70
C CYS A 71 0.96 5.58 3.30
N ALA A 72 0.21 4.48 3.32
CA ALA A 72 -1.21 4.48 3.00
C ALA A 72 -2.03 5.28 4.03
N GLU A 73 -1.75 5.08 5.32
CA GLU A 73 -2.37 5.87 6.40
C GLU A 73 -2.04 7.36 6.25
N ALA A 74 -0.77 7.72 5.98
CA ALA A 74 -0.36 9.11 5.79
C ALA A 74 -0.97 9.76 4.55
N ALA A 75 -1.32 8.96 3.54
CA ALA A 75 -2.01 9.43 2.35
C ALA A 75 -3.51 9.64 2.55
N GLY A 76 -4.07 9.17 3.67
CA GLY A 76 -5.53 9.09 3.87
C GLY A 76 -6.18 8.09 2.92
N ALA A 77 -5.49 7.00 2.57
CA ALA A 77 -6.04 5.97 1.72
C ALA A 77 -7.22 5.26 2.41
N ASP A 78 -8.34 5.12 1.73
CA ASP A 78 -9.50 4.36 2.24
C ASP A 78 -9.14 2.87 2.39
N TYR A 79 -8.46 2.32 1.38
CA TYR A 79 -8.12 0.90 1.30
C TYR A 79 -6.63 0.65 1.05
N PHE A 80 -6.09 -0.36 1.72
CA PHE A 80 -4.78 -0.98 1.44
C PHE A 80 -4.99 -2.39 0.91
N CYS A 81 -4.81 -2.58 -0.39
CA CYS A 81 -5.03 -3.89 -1.04
C CYS A 81 -3.76 -4.74 -1.05
N THR A 82 -3.85 -5.99 -0.59
CA THR A 82 -2.71 -6.93 -0.52
C THR A 82 -3.11 -8.38 -0.69
N CYS A 83 -2.22 -9.19 -1.26
CA CYS A 83 -2.39 -10.65 -1.37
C CYS A 83 -1.67 -11.44 -0.26
N ASP A 84 -1.03 -10.78 0.70
CA ASP A 84 -0.38 -11.47 1.84
C ASP A 84 -1.38 -11.64 2.99
N ASP A 85 -1.94 -12.85 3.13
CA ASP A 85 -2.90 -13.20 4.18
C ASP A 85 -2.35 -13.00 5.59
N ARG A 86 -1.04 -13.20 5.79
CA ARG A 86 -0.41 -13.03 7.12
C ARG A 86 -0.33 -11.57 7.49
N PHE A 87 -0.01 -10.71 6.53
CA PHE A 87 -0.08 -9.27 6.71
C PHE A 87 -1.53 -8.82 6.92
N LEU A 88 -2.45 -9.25 6.05
CA LEU A 88 -3.85 -8.86 6.08
C LEU A 88 -4.49 -9.15 7.44
N LYS A 89 -4.26 -10.35 7.98
CA LYS A 89 -4.75 -10.71 9.31
C LYS A 89 -4.25 -9.75 10.40
N LYS A 90 -2.95 -9.43 10.41
CA LYS A 90 -2.37 -8.51 11.41
C LYS A 90 -2.86 -7.08 11.23
N ALA A 91 -3.00 -6.62 10.00
CA ALA A 91 -3.50 -5.29 9.72
C ALA A 91 -4.97 -5.13 10.16
N LYS A 92 -5.80 -6.18 10.02
CA LYS A 92 -7.18 -6.20 10.53
C LYS A 92 -7.30 -6.26 12.06
N GLU A 93 -6.24 -6.67 12.77
CA GLU A 93 -6.19 -6.68 14.23
C GLU A 93 -5.87 -5.28 14.83
N LEU A 94 -5.51 -4.30 13.99
CA LEU A 94 -5.27 -2.92 14.40
C LEU A 94 -6.55 -2.26 14.90
N LYS A 95 -6.46 -1.61 16.08
CA LYS A 95 -7.60 -0.87 16.66
C LYS A 95 -7.61 0.62 16.28
N ASP A 96 -6.48 1.12 15.80
CA ASP A 96 -6.24 2.53 15.45
C ASP A 96 -5.97 2.71 13.95
N ASN A 97 -6.53 1.82 13.11
CA ASN A 97 -6.28 1.84 11.68
C ASN A 97 -6.93 3.07 11.03
N GLN A 98 -6.13 3.83 10.27
CA GLN A 98 -6.62 4.94 9.45
C GLN A 98 -6.96 4.50 8.02
N THR A 99 -6.56 3.29 7.66
CA THR A 99 -6.77 2.67 6.34
C THR A 99 -7.26 1.24 6.53
N THR A 100 -8.19 0.80 5.70
CA THR A 100 -8.74 -0.57 5.76
C THR A 100 -7.91 -1.52 4.90
N ALA A 101 -7.27 -2.51 5.52
CA ALA A 101 -6.55 -3.54 4.76
C ALA A 101 -7.53 -4.57 4.20
N VAL A 102 -7.46 -4.79 2.88
CA VAL A 102 -8.36 -5.69 2.13
C VAL A 102 -7.58 -6.63 1.22
N SER A 103 -8.16 -7.79 0.94
CA SER A 103 -7.70 -8.63 -0.19
C SER A 103 -8.21 -8.07 -1.53
N PRO A 104 -7.66 -8.49 -2.69
CA PRO A 104 -8.19 -8.06 -3.98
C PRO A 104 -9.66 -8.46 -4.20
N LEU A 105 -10.09 -9.60 -3.64
CA LEU A 105 -11.48 -10.04 -3.75
C LEU A 105 -12.40 -9.13 -2.94
N GLU A 106 -12.04 -8.86 -1.69
CA GLU A 106 -12.75 -7.91 -0.83
C GLU A 106 -12.82 -6.51 -1.47
N LEU A 107 -11.73 -6.04 -2.07
CA LEU A 107 -11.73 -4.75 -2.75
C LEU A 107 -12.73 -4.72 -3.91
N ILE A 108 -12.81 -5.77 -4.73
CA ILE A 108 -13.75 -5.82 -5.86
C ILE A 108 -15.20 -5.83 -5.37
N GLU A 109 -15.50 -6.58 -4.31
CA GLU A 109 -16.85 -6.64 -3.73
C GLU A 109 -17.35 -5.25 -3.28
N GLU A 110 -16.46 -4.36 -2.82
CA GLU A 110 -16.81 -2.99 -2.44
C GLU A 110 -17.22 -2.09 -3.62
N PHE A 111 -16.84 -2.44 -4.86
CA PHE A 111 -17.17 -1.67 -6.08
C PHE A 111 -18.25 -2.33 -6.95
N ASP A 112 -18.58 -3.59 -6.70
CA ASP A 112 -19.66 -4.32 -7.39
C ASP A 112 -21.05 -4.08 -6.74
N THR A 113 -21.19 -3.07 -5.85
CA THR A 113 -22.45 -2.73 -5.15
C THR A 113 -23.12 -1.48 -5.71
#